data_AF-A0AAP0WXY6-F1
#
_entry.id   AF-A0AAP0WXY6-F1
#
_cell.length_a   1.000
_cell.length_b   1.000
_cell.length_c   1.000
_cell.angle_alpha   90.00
_cell.angle_beta   90.00
_cell.angle_gamma   90.00
#
_symmetry.space_group_name_H-M   'P 1'
#
loop_
_entity.id
_entity.type
_entity.pdbx_description
1 polymer ?
#
loop_
_entity_poly.entity_id
_entity_poly.type
_entity_poly.pdbx_seq_one_letter_code
_entity_poly.pdbx_strand_id
1 'polypeptide(L)'
;MRLQEMDVEGEEKSLHRTIREAVKRNDIVSARALAREIVSSRKAVKRLQNNKAQLSSLSMHVGESIVMMLHLYNILHFFFIDEGMIEEMVNDAVDTALDTEDIEKETEEEVNKVLAEIAGETGSQHPESVRKVKIELPTQGACPASEAHKKTIAEGADEEEELEQLRVTTVKGVAPCS
;
A
#
# COMPACT_ATOMS: atom_id res chain seq x y z
N MET A 1 19.72 -28.99 13.90
CA MET A 1 20.21 -29.91 12.84
C MET A 1 21.59 -30.50 13.15
N ARG A 2 22.63 -29.70 13.48
CA ARG A 2 23.93 -30.26 13.90
C ARG A 2 23.83 -31.14 15.16
N LEU A 3 22.91 -30.80 16.09
CA LEU A 3 22.53 -31.67 17.20
C LEU A 3 21.91 -32.99 16.72
N GLN A 4 20.90 -32.94 15.84
CA GLN A 4 20.25 -34.15 15.29
C GLN A 4 21.24 -35.10 14.59
N GLU A 5 22.23 -34.59 13.86
CA GLU A 5 23.29 -35.42 13.27
C GLU A 5 24.16 -36.08 14.35
N MET A 6 24.52 -35.34 15.40
CA MET A 6 25.26 -35.87 16.56
C MET A 6 24.46 -36.92 17.34
N ASP A 7 23.17 -36.67 17.55
CA ASP A 7 22.27 -37.57 18.27
C ASP A 7 22.11 -38.88 17.50
N VAL A 8 21.92 -38.81 16.17
CA VAL A 8 21.87 -39.98 15.28
C VAL A 8 23.20 -40.73 15.27
N GLU A 9 24.34 -40.04 15.19
CA GLU A 9 25.66 -40.69 15.26
C GLU A 9 25.93 -41.36 16.62
N GLY A 10 25.43 -40.77 17.71
CA GLY A 10 25.47 -41.35 19.05
C GLY A 10 24.65 -42.62 19.15
N GLU A 11 23.43 -42.58 18.61
CA GLU A 11 22.50 -43.70 18.59
C GLU A 11 23.02 -44.85 17.71
N GLU A 12 23.60 -44.55 16.54
CA GLU A 12 24.28 -45.54 15.70
C GLU A 12 25.42 -46.25 16.43
N LYS A 13 26.24 -45.53 17.19
CA LYS A 13 27.32 -46.14 17.99
C LYS A 13 26.78 -47.10 19.06
N SER A 14 25.62 -46.80 19.63
CA SER A 14 24.91 -47.70 20.56
C SER A 14 24.39 -48.94 19.83
N LEU A 15 23.70 -48.76 18.70
CA LEU A 15 23.18 -49.85 17.86
C LEU A 15 24.30 -50.78 17.37
N HIS A 16 25.48 -50.24 17.05
CA HIS A 16 26.67 -51.03 16.71
C HIS A 16 27.14 -51.96 17.84
N ARG A 17 27.02 -51.55 19.11
CA ARG A 17 27.33 -52.40 20.26
C ARG A 17 26.27 -53.51 20.39
N THR A 18 25.00 -53.16 20.28
CA THR A 18 23.87 -54.11 20.35
C THR A 18 23.91 -55.14 19.22
N ILE A 19 24.26 -54.74 18.00
CA ILE A 19 24.47 -55.65 16.86
C ILE A 19 25.59 -56.63 17.17
N ARG A 20 26.72 -56.14 17.71
CA ARG A 20 27.86 -57.01 18.06
C ARG A 20 27.47 -58.05 19.10
N GLU A 21 26.63 -57.70 20.07
CA GLU A 21 26.10 -58.62 21.07
C GLU A 21 25.06 -59.60 20.51
N ALA A 22 24.21 -59.17 19.58
CA ALA A 22 23.25 -60.05 18.89
C ALA A 22 23.98 -61.10 18.03
N VAL A 23 25.04 -60.69 17.33
CA VAL A 23 25.90 -61.60 16.56
C VAL A 23 26.59 -62.62 17.45
N LYS A 24 27.13 -62.21 18.62
CA LYS A 24 27.73 -63.15 19.60
C LYS A 24 26.73 -64.17 20.14
N ARG A 25 25.46 -63.78 20.28
CA ARG A 25 24.34 -64.65 20.69
C ARG A 25 23.78 -65.50 19.54
N ASN A 26 24.39 -65.42 18.35
CA ASN A 26 23.96 -66.11 17.12
C ASN A 26 22.53 -65.74 16.67
N ASP A 27 22.02 -64.57 17.10
CA ASP A 27 20.75 -64.02 16.64
C ASP A 27 20.97 -63.13 15.41
N ILE A 28 21.05 -63.79 14.26
CA ILE A 28 21.31 -63.13 12.97
C ILE A 28 20.09 -62.33 12.49
N VAL A 29 18.87 -62.70 12.89
CA VAL A 29 17.64 -62.02 12.48
C VAL A 29 17.58 -60.63 13.10
N SER A 30 17.81 -60.53 14.42
CA SER A 30 17.87 -59.26 15.14
C SER A 30 19.03 -58.39 14.67
N ALA A 31 20.22 -58.98 14.48
CA ALA A 31 21.38 -58.25 13.96
C ALA A 31 21.09 -57.65 12.56
N ARG A 32 20.38 -58.37 11.70
CA ARG A 32 20.01 -57.91 10.35
C ARG A 32 18.93 -56.84 10.38
N ALA A 33 18.00 -56.88 11.32
CA ALA A 33 17.00 -55.81 11.51
C ALA A 33 17.68 -54.50 11.90
N LEU A 34 18.53 -54.52 12.94
CA LEU A 34 19.28 -53.36 13.41
C LEU A 34 20.22 -52.80 12.32
N ALA A 35 20.89 -53.67 11.56
CA ALA A 35 21.75 -53.24 10.46
C ALA A 35 20.98 -52.52 9.34
N ARG A 36 19.74 -52.95 9.03
CA ARG A 36 18.89 -52.26 8.04
C ARG A 36 18.49 -50.87 8.50
N GLU A 37 18.19 -50.71 9.78
CA GLU A 37 17.78 -49.45 10.38
C GLU A 37 18.91 -48.41 10.38
N ILE A 38 20.16 -48.83 10.63
CA ILE A 38 21.33 -47.97 10.47
C ILE A 38 21.46 -47.48 9.01
N VAL A 39 21.34 -48.40 8.04
CA VAL A 39 21.49 -48.04 6.63
C VAL A 39 20.37 -47.12 6.13
N SER A 40 19.13 -47.35 6.56
CA SER A 40 18.00 -46.46 6.22
C SER A 40 18.17 -45.09 6.87
N SER A 41 18.63 -45.03 8.13
CA SER A 41 18.93 -43.79 8.84
C SER A 41 19.98 -42.97 8.11
N ARG A 42 21.12 -43.56 7.73
CA ARG A 42 22.18 -42.87 6.95
C ARG A 42 21.68 -42.32 5.63
N LYS A 43 20.80 -43.06 4.94
CA LYS A 43 20.19 -42.60 3.69
C LYS A 43 19.26 -41.41 3.91
N ALA A 44 18.53 -41.38 5.02
CA ALA A 44 17.71 -40.25 5.41
C ALA A 44 18.56 -39.02 5.75
N VAL A 45 19.63 -39.18 6.54
CA VAL A 45 20.58 -38.10 6.87
C VAL A 45 21.21 -37.50 5.60
N LYS A 46 21.67 -38.34 4.67
CA LYS A 46 22.24 -37.86 3.39
C LYS A 46 21.24 -37.05 2.57
N ARG A 47 19.97 -37.47 2.54
CA ARG A 47 18.88 -36.72 1.89
C ARG A 47 18.65 -35.37 2.56
N LEU A 48 18.66 -35.33 3.89
CA LEU A 48 18.52 -34.09 4.67
C LEU A 48 19.70 -33.13 4.46
N GLN A 49 20.94 -33.64 4.37
CA GLN A 49 22.12 -32.82 4.08
C GLN A 49 22.07 -32.19 2.68
N ASN A 50 21.65 -32.95 1.67
CA ASN A 50 21.43 -32.39 0.33
C ASN A 50 20.33 -31.32 0.34
N ASN A 51 19.23 -31.56 1.05
CA ASN A 51 18.16 -30.57 1.22
C ASN A 51 18.66 -29.30 1.92
N LYS A 52 19.52 -29.43 2.94
CA LYS A 52 20.12 -28.29 3.63
C LYS A 52 20.95 -27.44 2.68
N ALA A 53 21.76 -28.05 1.81
CA ALA A 53 22.53 -27.33 0.81
C ALA A 53 21.61 -26.59 -0.17
N GLN A 54 20.52 -27.23 -0.61
CA GLN A 54 19.51 -26.60 -1.46
C GLN A 54 18.84 -25.40 -0.75
N LEU A 55 18.39 -25.56 0.50
CA LEU A 55 17.78 -24.48 1.28
C LEU A 55 18.76 -23.35 1.59
N SER A 56 20.04 -23.65 1.78
CA SER A 56 21.07 -22.62 1.97
C SER A 56 21.22 -21.73 0.73
N SER A 57 21.14 -22.30 -0.47
CA SER A 57 21.16 -21.51 -1.70
C SER A 57 19.90 -20.65 -1.88
N LEU A 58 18.73 -21.18 -1.49
CA LEU A 58 17.47 -20.42 -1.50
C LEU A 58 17.52 -19.24 -0.51
N SER A 59 18.06 -19.46 0.70
CA SER A 59 18.24 -18.40 1.67
C SER A 59 19.15 -17.30 1.16
N MET A 60 20.19 -17.64 0.38
CA MET A 60 21.08 -16.67 -0.25
C MET A 60 20.33 -15.85 -1.31
N HIS A 61 19.58 -16.52 -2.18
CA HIS A 61 18.82 -15.86 -3.24
C HIS A 61 17.70 -14.95 -2.71
N VAL A 62 17.02 -15.33 -1.63
CA VAL A 62 16.02 -14.49 -0.97
C VAL A 62 16.69 -13.25 -0.36
N GLY A 63 17.88 -13.39 0.24
CA GLY A 63 18.67 -12.26 0.72
C GLY A 63 19.03 -11.28 -0.41
N GLU A 64 19.53 -11.80 -1.53
CA GLU A 64 19.84 -11.00 -2.73
C GLU A 64 18.60 -10.29 -3.29
N SER A 65 17.45 -10.97 -3.33
CA SER A 65 16.18 -10.41 -3.81
C SER A 65 15.71 -9.23 -2.95
N ILE A 66 15.86 -9.31 -1.63
CA ILE A 66 15.51 -8.21 -0.71
C ILE A 66 16.42 -7.01 -0.94
N VAL A 67 17.73 -7.24 -1.11
CA VAL A 67 18.68 -6.17 -1.43
C VAL A 67 18.30 -5.50 -2.75
N MET A 68 17.98 -6.27 -3.79
CA MET A 68 17.51 -5.71 -5.06
C MET A 68 16.24 -4.85 -4.91
N MET A 69 15.25 -5.33 -4.16
CA MET A 69 14.02 -4.58 -3.87
C MET A 69 14.31 -3.27 -3.16
N LEU A 70 15.19 -3.30 -2.15
CA LEU A 70 15.57 -2.10 -1.42
C LEU A 70 16.31 -1.11 -2.33
N HIS A 71 17.24 -1.59 -3.16
CA HIS A 71 17.93 -0.74 -4.14
C HIS A 71 16.94 -0.10 -5.13
N LEU A 72 16.00 -0.87 -5.66
CA LEU A 72 14.99 -0.37 -6.57
C LEU A 72 14.08 0.66 -5.90
N TYR A 73 13.69 0.42 -4.65
CA TYR A 73 12.90 1.39 -3.87
C TYR A 73 13.66 2.71 -3.67
N ASN A 74 14.95 2.65 -3.32
CA ASN A 74 15.76 3.86 -3.16
C ASN A 74 15.91 4.63 -4.48
N ILE A 75 16.11 3.93 -5.59
CA ILE A 75 16.20 4.55 -6.93
C ILE A 75 14.86 5.19 -7.31
N LEU A 76 13.75 4.47 -7.13
CA LEU A 76 12.41 4.99 -7.42
C LEU A 76 12.08 6.19 -6.54
N HIS A 77 12.41 6.13 -5.24
CA HIS A 77 12.19 7.21 -4.29
C HIS A 77 12.99 8.46 -4.67
N PHE A 78 14.27 8.30 -5.03
CA PHE A 78 15.10 9.39 -5.55
C PHE A 78 14.46 10.00 -6.81
N PHE A 79 14.06 9.18 -7.77
CA PHE A 79 13.46 9.69 -9.01
C PHE A 79 12.09 10.38 -8.82
N PHE A 80 11.28 9.91 -7.87
CA PHE A 80 9.98 10.52 -7.62
C PHE A 80 10.07 11.83 -6.81
N ILE A 81 10.98 11.91 -5.83
CA ILE A 81 11.11 13.07 -4.94
C ILE A 81 12.18 14.05 -5.39
N ASP A 82 13.37 13.57 -5.77
CA ASP A 82 14.51 14.42 -6.12
C ASP A 82 14.48 14.87 -7.60
N GLU A 83 13.89 14.09 -8.51
CA GLU A 83 13.75 14.46 -9.93
C GLU A 83 12.40 15.12 -10.27
N GLY A 84 11.56 15.42 -9.25
CA GLY A 84 10.43 16.34 -9.40
C GLY A 84 9.21 15.81 -10.17
N MET A 85 9.17 14.51 -10.50
CA MET A 85 8.03 13.93 -11.23
C MET A 85 6.69 14.06 -10.50
N ILE A 86 6.70 14.04 -9.17
CA ILE A 86 5.48 14.30 -8.39
C ILE A 86 5.06 15.77 -8.51
N GLU A 87 6.03 16.69 -8.50
CA GLU A 87 5.75 18.13 -8.58
C GLU A 87 5.12 18.49 -9.93
N GLU A 88 5.64 17.95 -11.04
CA GLU A 88 5.07 18.15 -12.38
C GLU A 88 3.64 17.59 -12.48
N MET A 89 3.40 16.36 -12.01
CA MET A 89 2.06 15.76 -12.06
C MET A 89 1.06 16.46 -11.12
N VAL A 90 1.49 16.92 -9.95
CA VAL A 90 0.64 17.69 -9.03
C VAL A 90 0.37 19.07 -9.60
N ASN A 91 1.36 19.74 -10.19
CA ASN A 91 1.16 21.04 -10.82
C ASN A 91 0.19 20.91 -12.02
N ASP A 92 0.35 19.90 -12.87
CA ASP A 92 -0.59 19.64 -13.97
C ASP A 92 -2.01 19.35 -13.48
N ALA A 93 -2.15 18.59 -12.38
CA ALA A 93 -3.45 18.31 -11.77
C ALA A 93 -4.07 19.54 -11.12
N VAL A 94 -3.27 20.39 -10.48
CA VAL A 94 -3.70 21.66 -9.87
C VAL A 94 -4.08 22.66 -10.95
N ASP A 95 -3.29 22.80 -12.00
CA ASP A 95 -3.59 23.69 -13.13
C ASP A 95 -4.85 23.25 -13.90
N THR A 96 -5.12 21.94 -13.95
CA THR A 96 -6.35 21.42 -14.57
C THR A 96 -7.57 21.51 -13.64
N ALA A 97 -7.38 21.36 -12.33
CA ALA A 97 -8.48 21.39 -11.35
C ALA A 97 -8.84 22.81 -10.86
N LEU A 98 -7.88 23.74 -10.86
CA LEU A 98 -8.06 25.15 -10.55
C LEU A 98 -8.11 25.98 -11.82
N ASP A 99 -9.02 25.63 -12.73
CA ASP A 99 -9.28 26.47 -13.90
C ASP A 99 -9.71 27.87 -13.42
N THR A 100 -8.85 28.86 -13.67
CA THR A 100 -8.88 30.14 -12.94
C THR A 100 -10.07 30.99 -13.36
N GLU A 101 -10.71 30.70 -14.51
CA GLU A 101 -11.85 31.44 -15.04
C GLU A 101 -13.15 31.30 -14.19
N ASP A 102 -13.41 30.12 -13.62
CA ASP A 102 -14.62 29.89 -12.80
C ASP A 102 -14.47 30.47 -11.37
N ILE A 103 -13.29 30.33 -10.78
CA ILE A 103 -13.00 30.79 -9.41
C ILE A 103 -12.97 32.33 -9.36
N GLU A 104 -12.39 33.00 -10.36
CA GLU A 104 -12.36 34.47 -10.42
C GLU A 104 -13.77 35.06 -10.49
N LYS A 105 -14.66 34.46 -11.29
CA LYS A 105 -16.04 34.94 -11.43
C LYS A 105 -16.87 34.74 -10.16
N GLU A 106 -16.79 33.58 -9.53
CA GLU A 106 -17.46 33.32 -8.23
C GLU A 106 -16.95 34.30 -7.16
N THR A 107 -15.63 34.53 -7.14
CA THR A 107 -15.00 35.48 -6.21
C THR A 107 -15.51 36.91 -6.44
N GLU A 108 -15.60 37.37 -7.69
CA GLU A 108 -16.11 38.72 -7.99
C GLU A 108 -17.58 38.89 -7.60
N GLU A 109 -18.42 37.87 -7.81
CA GLU A 109 -19.82 37.88 -7.37
C GLU A 109 -19.94 37.98 -5.85
N GLU A 110 -19.10 37.24 -5.11
CA GLU A 110 -19.03 37.34 -3.65
C GLU A 110 -18.52 38.70 -3.16
N VAL A 111 -17.47 39.26 -3.79
CA VAL A 111 -16.99 40.61 -3.48
C VAL A 111 -18.10 41.62 -3.65
N ASN A 112 -18.85 41.55 -4.76
CA ASN A 112 -19.99 42.43 -5.01
C ASN A 112 -21.09 42.28 -3.95
N LYS A 113 -21.37 41.04 -3.52
CA LYS A 113 -22.33 40.76 -2.44
C LYS A 113 -21.90 41.37 -1.11
N VAL A 114 -20.63 41.22 -0.73
CA VAL A 114 -20.07 41.81 0.49
C VAL A 114 -20.12 43.34 0.43
N LEU A 115 -19.77 43.94 -0.72
CA LEU A 115 -19.86 45.38 -0.93
C LEU A 115 -21.31 45.88 -0.80
N ALA A 116 -22.29 45.13 -1.31
CA ALA A 116 -23.71 45.46 -1.19
C ALA A 116 -24.19 45.35 0.26
N GLU A 117 -23.74 44.36 1.01
CA GLU A 117 -24.06 44.19 2.44
C GLU A 117 -23.50 45.35 3.27
N ILE A 118 -22.22 45.69 3.08
CA ILE A 118 -21.57 46.83 3.76
C ILE A 118 -22.24 48.16 3.38
N ALA A 119 -22.60 48.35 2.11
CA ALA A 119 -23.31 49.54 1.64
C ALA A 119 -24.76 49.60 2.16
N GLY A 120 -25.43 48.46 2.34
CA GLY A 120 -26.77 48.37 2.94
C GLY A 120 -26.77 48.67 4.44
N GLU A 121 -25.76 48.19 5.15
CA GLU A 121 -25.53 48.55 6.56
C GLU A 121 -25.18 50.04 6.70
N THR A 122 -24.35 50.59 5.80
CA THR A 122 -23.96 52.00 5.83
C THR A 122 -25.08 52.94 5.33
N GLY A 123 -25.92 52.48 4.40
CA GLY A 123 -27.09 53.20 3.89
C GLY A 123 -28.19 53.36 4.93
N SER A 124 -28.20 52.52 5.96
CA SER A 124 -29.13 52.61 7.09
C SER A 124 -28.77 53.74 8.08
N GLN A 125 -27.61 54.40 7.92
CA GLN A 125 -27.16 55.48 8.81
C GLN A 125 -27.23 56.90 8.22
N HIS A 126 -27.65 57.11 6.97
CA HIS A 126 -27.81 58.47 6.41
C HIS A 126 -28.93 58.59 5.37
N PRO A 127 -29.98 59.40 5.59
CA PRO A 127 -30.84 59.86 4.52
C PRO A 127 -30.35 61.20 3.95
N GLU A 128 -30.57 61.34 2.64
CA GLU A 128 -30.65 62.58 1.84
C GLU A 128 -29.34 63.32 1.45
N SER A 129 -28.98 63.24 0.16
CA SER A 129 -29.50 64.24 -0.79
C SER A 129 -29.13 63.94 -2.24
N VAL A 130 -30.18 63.91 -3.05
CA VAL A 130 -30.18 63.99 -4.50
C VAL A 130 -29.53 65.30 -4.95
N ARG A 131 -28.42 65.27 -5.69
CA ARG A 131 -28.10 66.33 -6.67
C ARG A 131 -27.50 65.74 -7.95
N LYS A 132 -28.35 65.82 -8.98
CA LYS A 132 -28.10 65.53 -10.38
C LYS A 132 -26.95 66.40 -10.91
N VAL A 133 -25.94 65.79 -11.54
CA VAL A 133 -25.20 66.44 -12.64
C VAL A 133 -25.17 65.46 -13.81
N LYS A 134 -26.05 65.78 -14.77
CA LYS A 134 -26.14 65.22 -16.11
C LYS A 134 -24.87 65.60 -16.87
N ILE A 135 -24.03 64.64 -17.22
CA ILE A 135 -23.11 64.72 -18.36
C ILE A 135 -23.32 63.44 -19.17
N GLU A 136 -24.03 63.57 -20.28
CA GLU A 136 -24.03 62.65 -21.44
C GLU A 136 -23.03 63.24 -22.43
N LEU A 137 -22.18 62.53 -23.19
CA LEU A 137 -22.19 61.22 -23.89
C LEU A 137 -20.72 61.01 -24.41
N PRO A 138 -20.30 59.98 -25.19
CA PRO A 138 -20.82 58.64 -25.52
C PRO A 138 -19.80 57.53 -25.17
N THR A 139 -20.09 56.23 -25.27
CA THR A 139 -19.61 55.37 -26.39
C THR A 139 -20.16 53.95 -26.21
N GLN A 140 -20.95 53.52 -27.20
CA GLN A 140 -21.03 52.20 -27.83
C GLN A 140 -21.05 50.93 -26.94
N GLY A 141 -22.28 50.44 -26.77
CA GLY A 141 -22.74 49.07 -26.99
C GLY A 141 -21.74 47.92 -26.95
N ALA A 142 -21.87 47.11 -25.90
CA ALA A 142 -21.63 45.68 -25.94
C ALA A 142 -22.88 44.93 -25.44
N CYS A 143 -23.12 43.78 -26.10
CA CYS A 143 -24.09 42.69 -25.95
C CYS A 143 -24.79 42.52 -24.58
N PRO A 144 -25.99 41.87 -24.48
CA PRO A 144 -25.96 40.41 -24.43
C PRO A 144 -27.22 39.64 -24.92
N ALA A 145 -26.94 38.38 -25.25
CA ALA A 145 -27.70 37.18 -24.92
C ALA A 145 -29.19 37.08 -25.26
N SER A 146 -29.49 36.19 -26.21
CA SER A 146 -30.59 35.23 -26.02
C SER A 146 -29.96 33.88 -25.73
N GLU A 147 -29.98 33.53 -24.45
CA GLU A 147 -29.84 32.17 -23.95
C GLU A 147 -31.24 31.58 -23.86
N ALA A 148 -31.47 30.43 -24.49
CA ALA A 148 -32.40 29.39 -24.05
C ALA A 148 -32.53 28.28 -25.10
N HIS A 149 -31.79 27.18 -24.91
CA HIS A 149 -32.37 25.85 -25.19
C HIS A 149 -31.64 24.71 -24.46
N LYS A 150 -32.16 24.40 -23.27
CA LYS A 150 -32.73 23.08 -22.92
C LYS A 150 -31.98 21.80 -23.36
N LYS A 151 -31.51 21.06 -22.36
CA LYS A 151 -31.58 19.58 -22.25
C LYS A 151 -31.23 19.20 -20.80
N THR A 152 -32.14 18.78 -19.91
CA THR A 152 -32.92 17.52 -19.77
C THR A 152 -32.11 16.22 -19.69
N ILE A 153 -32.29 15.52 -18.54
CA ILE A 153 -32.25 14.04 -18.30
C ILE A 153 -30.82 13.47 -18.09
N ALA A 154 -30.46 12.60 -17.14
CA ALA A 154 -31.09 11.70 -16.13
C ALA A 154 -30.05 11.49 -14.99
N GLU A 155 -30.40 11.27 -13.71
CA GLU A 155 -30.66 9.96 -13.05
C GLU A 155 -29.69 8.85 -13.51
N GLY A 156 -28.95 8.10 -12.70
CA GLY A 156 -28.69 7.94 -11.27
C GLY A 156 -27.79 6.68 -11.17
N ALA A 157 -27.09 6.46 -10.05
CA ALA A 157 -26.69 5.13 -9.57
C ALA A 157 -25.82 5.24 -8.31
N ASP A 158 -26.35 4.67 -7.25
CA ASP A 158 -25.67 3.83 -6.27
C ASP A 158 -24.70 4.51 -5.29
N GLU A 159 -25.34 5.00 -4.23
CA GLU A 159 -24.79 5.18 -2.90
C GLU A 159 -24.28 3.86 -2.32
N GLU A 160 -23.20 3.95 -1.55
CA GLU A 160 -23.05 3.25 -0.26
C GLU A 160 -22.77 1.72 -0.28
N GLU A 161 -21.54 1.30 -0.61
CA GLU A 161 -20.94 0.07 -0.01
C GLU A 161 -19.41 -0.06 -0.28
N GLU A 162 -18.51 0.60 0.48
CA GLU A 162 -17.15 0.03 0.72
C GLU A 162 -16.26 0.68 1.81
N LEU A 163 -16.81 1.26 2.89
CA LEU A 163 -15.95 1.86 3.93
C LEU A 163 -15.94 1.15 5.30
N GLU A 164 -16.50 -0.06 5.45
CA GLU A 164 -16.61 -0.70 6.78
C GLU A 164 -16.06 -2.13 6.99
N GLN A 165 -15.33 -2.72 6.03
CA GLN A 165 -14.76 -4.08 6.25
C GLN A 165 -13.36 -4.12 6.90
N LEU A 166 -12.82 -3.00 7.40
CA LEU A 166 -11.43 -2.93 7.92
C LEU A 166 -11.26 -2.68 9.43
N ARG A 167 -12.28 -2.93 10.28
CA ARG A 167 -12.12 -2.73 11.74
C ARG A 167 -12.57 -3.83 12.71
N VAL A 168 -13.07 -4.98 12.24
CA VAL A 168 -13.55 -6.03 13.17
C VAL A 168 -12.73 -7.33 13.14
N THR A 169 -11.91 -7.59 12.13
CA THR A 169 -11.15 -8.86 12.02
C THR A 169 -9.73 -8.81 12.60
N THR A 170 -9.19 -7.65 12.98
CA THR A 170 -7.80 -7.53 13.47
C THR A 170 -7.62 -7.59 14.99
N VAL A 171 -8.69 -7.76 15.79
CA VAL A 171 -8.59 -7.77 17.28
C VAL A 171 -9.14 -9.02 17.96
N LYS A 172 -9.67 -10.02 17.23
CA LYS A 172 -10.11 -11.29 17.83
C LYS A 172 -9.48 -12.48 17.12
N GLY A 173 -8.30 -12.89 17.57
CA GLY A 173 -7.69 -14.12 17.10
C GLY A 173 -6.29 -14.45 17.59
N VAL A 174 -5.76 -13.79 18.62
CA VAL A 174 -4.57 -14.26 19.34
C VAL A 174 -4.98 -14.55 20.78
N ALA A 175 -5.22 -15.83 21.06
CA ALA A 175 -5.18 -16.37 22.40
C ALA A 175 -4.22 -17.58 22.41
N PRO A 176 -3.24 -17.60 23.33
CA PRO A 176 -2.28 -18.70 23.45
C PRO A 176 -2.89 -19.81 24.32
N CYS A 177 -2.96 -21.04 23.82
CA CYS A 177 -3.30 -22.18 24.66
C CYS A 177 -2.06 -22.66 25.41
N SER A 178 -2.16 -22.60 26.74
CA SER A 178 -1.36 -23.35 27.71
C SER A 178 -1.84 -24.80 27.81
#